data_AF-A0A917SQL2-F1
#
_entry.id   AF-A0A917SQL2-F1
#
_cell.length_a   1.000
_cell.length_b   1.000
_cell.length_c   1.000
_cell.angle_alpha   90.00
_cell.angle_beta   90.00
_cell.angle_gamma   90.00
#
_symmetry.space_group_name_H-M   'P 1'
#
loop_
_entity.id
_entity.type
_entity.pdbx_description
1 polymer ?
#
loop_
_entity_poly.entity_id
_entity_poly.type
_entity_poly.pdbx_seq_one_letter_code
_entity_poly.pdbx_strand_id
1 'polypeptide(L)'
;MRKTIALMLISTLVLGGCGGVRSWFGGGREVQTAEPGNPLIPTSSGMMSLNAARAVYRGNPVGQITALNVERIPGGAIIRVEAVADRQGPFNVRMVPATPADTPQNGVLAYTLAAELPRRSPVGTPATRRIVAAHYVADDALAGTSEIRVSGARNALSSRR
;
A
#
# COMPACT_ATOMS: atom_id res chain seq x y z
N MET A 1 13.21 -64.61 28.77
CA MET A 1 11.98 -63.79 28.64
C MET A 1 12.18 -62.32 29.03
N ARG A 2 12.92 -61.96 30.10
CA ARG A 2 13.14 -60.54 30.47
C ARG A 2 13.92 -59.71 29.43
N LYS A 3 14.93 -60.28 28.79
CA LYS A 3 15.78 -59.59 27.79
C LYS A 3 15.03 -59.29 26.48
N THR A 4 14.13 -60.17 26.06
CA THR A 4 13.31 -59.98 24.85
C THR A 4 12.23 -58.92 25.05
N ILE A 5 11.67 -58.82 26.26
CA ILE A 5 10.72 -57.76 26.62
C ILE A 5 11.39 -56.39 26.62
N ALA A 6 12.58 -56.25 27.21
CA ALA A 6 13.34 -55.00 27.19
C ALA A 6 13.70 -54.56 25.75
N LEU A 7 14.05 -55.52 24.88
CA LEU A 7 14.40 -55.24 23.49
C LEU A 7 13.19 -54.77 22.67
N MET A 8 12.01 -55.34 22.92
CA MET A 8 10.76 -54.84 22.31
C MET A 8 10.40 -53.44 22.79
N LEU A 9 10.57 -53.16 24.08
CA LEU A 9 10.19 -51.88 24.68
C LEU A 9 11.09 -50.72 24.20
N ILE A 10 12.38 -50.99 23.97
CA ILE A 10 13.30 -50.03 23.36
C ILE A 10 12.94 -49.82 21.87
N SER A 11 12.58 -50.88 21.15
CA SER A 11 12.20 -50.78 19.73
C SER A 11 10.94 -49.94 19.51
N THR A 12 9.94 -50.01 20.40
CA THR A 12 8.72 -49.20 20.26
C THR A 12 8.95 -47.73 20.61
N LEU A 13 9.87 -47.42 21.53
CA LEU A 13 10.19 -46.05 21.91
C LEU A 13 10.92 -45.27 20.80
N VAL A 14 11.76 -45.95 20.01
CA VAL A 14 12.51 -45.34 18.90
C VAL A 14 11.62 -45.08 17.68
N LEU A 15 10.62 -45.92 17.41
CA LEU A 15 9.69 -45.72 16.29
C LEU A 15 8.60 -44.66 16.55
N GLY A 16 8.27 -44.36 17.80
CA GLY A 16 7.27 -43.33 18.15
C GLY A 16 7.75 -41.88 18.04
N GLY A 17 9.03 -41.67 17.71
CA GLY A 17 9.72 -40.38 17.84
C GLY A 17 9.89 -39.57 16.56
N CYS A 18 9.08 -39.74 15.52
CA CYS A 18 9.23 -38.92 14.30
C CYS A 18 7.90 -38.60 13.61
N GLY A 19 7.03 -37.85 14.30
CA GLY A 19 5.83 -37.20 13.74
C GLY A 19 5.84 -35.67 13.92
N GLY A 20 7.01 -35.06 14.09
CA GLY A 20 7.16 -33.67 14.50
C GLY A 20 7.95 -32.82 13.51
N VAL A 21 7.54 -32.76 12.25
CA VAL A 21 8.01 -31.72 11.32
C VAL A 21 6.86 -30.73 11.07
N ARG A 22 6.95 -29.60 11.77
CA ARG A 22 6.49 -28.25 11.38
C ARG A 22 5.05 -28.10 10.88
N SER A 23 4.17 -27.71 11.81
CA SER A 23 3.03 -26.85 11.47
C SER A 23 3.03 -25.65 12.43
N TRP A 24 3.78 -24.61 12.08
CA TRP A 24 3.72 -23.30 12.76
C TRP A 24 2.29 -22.70 12.69
N PHE A 25 1.47 -23.20 11.76
CA PHE A 25 0.01 -23.09 11.80
C PHE A 25 -0.61 -24.44 11.49
N GLY A 26 -1.57 -24.88 12.31
CA GLY A 26 -2.41 -26.05 12.02
C GLY A 26 -3.27 -25.81 10.77
N GLY A 27 -3.68 -26.91 10.12
CA GLY A 27 -4.46 -26.89 8.88
C GLY A 27 -5.68 -25.97 8.97
N GLY A 28 -5.91 -25.20 7.91
CA GLY A 28 -7.04 -24.27 7.82
C GLY A 28 -8.36 -25.00 8.00
N ARG A 29 -9.15 -24.56 8.99
CA ARG A 29 -10.54 -24.98 9.14
C ARG A 29 -11.41 -24.02 8.33
N GLU A 30 -12.24 -24.57 7.46
CA GLU A 30 -13.26 -23.79 6.75
C GLU A 30 -14.24 -23.23 7.79
N VAL A 31 -14.33 -21.90 7.88
CA VAL A 31 -15.29 -21.19 8.72
C VAL A 31 -16.32 -20.61 7.77
N GLN A 32 -17.59 -20.97 7.97
CA GLN A 32 -18.67 -20.38 7.20
C GLN A 32 -18.74 -18.89 7.49
N THR A 33 -18.55 -18.09 6.44
CA THR A 33 -18.75 -16.64 6.48
C THR A 33 -20.26 -16.43 6.58
N ALA A 34 -20.78 -16.30 7.79
CA ALA A 34 -22.13 -15.80 7.99
C ALA A 34 -22.11 -14.32 7.60
N GLU A 35 -22.64 -13.99 6.42
CA GLU A 35 -23.00 -12.63 6.09
C GLU A 35 -24.42 -12.63 5.50
N PRO A 36 -25.20 -11.60 5.85
CA PRO A 36 -25.10 -10.39 5.06
C PRO A 36 -24.97 -9.17 5.97
N GLY A 37 -23.75 -8.63 6.02
CA GLY A 37 -23.50 -7.44 6.80
C GLY A 37 -22.08 -6.99 6.61
N ASN A 38 -21.74 -6.58 5.39
CA ASN A 38 -20.44 -5.99 5.09
C ASN A 38 -20.16 -4.90 6.14
N PRO A 39 -19.19 -5.10 7.05
CA PRO A 39 -18.91 -4.16 8.13
C PRO A 39 -18.34 -2.83 7.61
N LEU A 40 -18.03 -2.73 6.31
CA LEU A 40 -17.68 -1.48 5.63
C LEU A 40 -18.91 -0.66 5.20
N ILE A 41 -20.12 -1.21 5.27
CA ILE A 41 -21.37 -0.51 4.97
C ILE A 41 -22.00 -0.08 6.30
N PRO A 42 -21.99 1.23 6.64
CA PRO A 42 -22.57 1.70 7.88
C PRO A 42 -24.08 1.41 7.90
N THR A 43 -24.54 0.76 8.98
CA THR A 43 -25.94 0.31 9.17
C THR A 43 -26.90 1.42 9.61
N SER A 44 -26.42 2.64 9.85
CA SER A 44 -27.24 3.80 10.17
C SER A 44 -27.42 4.72 8.95
N SER A 45 -28.25 4.30 8.00
CA SER A 45 -28.73 5.13 6.89
C SER A 45 -29.81 6.11 7.37
N GLY A 46 -29.44 7.04 8.25
CA GLY A 46 -30.24 8.23 8.54
C GLY A 46 -29.93 9.35 7.55
N MET A 47 -30.89 10.26 7.31
CA MET A 47 -30.72 11.46 6.47
C MET A 47 -29.54 12.37 6.91
N MET A 48 -29.00 12.17 8.12
CA MET A 48 -27.79 12.83 8.65
C MET A 48 -26.46 12.11 8.30
N SER A 49 -26.49 10.87 7.80
CA SER A 49 -25.29 10.11 7.38
C SER A 49 -24.90 10.37 5.93
N LEU A 50 -25.77 10.99 5.12
CA LEU A 50 -25.44 11.48 3.78
C LEU A 50 -24.42 12.64 3.83
N ASN A 51 -24.30 13.27 5.01
CA ASN A 51 -23.29 14.25 5.36
C ASN A 51 -22.17 13.65 6.21
N ALA A 52 -21.85 12.35 6.06
CA ALA A 52 -20.54 11.85 6.44
C ALA A 52 -19.52 12.58 5.54
N ALA A 53 -19.17 13.80 5.95
CA ALA A 53 -18.34 14.73 5.24
C ALA A 53 -17.13 13.97 4.73
N ARG A 54 -17.05 13.85 3.40
CA ARG A 54 -16.00 13.15 2.65
C ARG A 54 -14.70 13.34 3.41
N ALA A 55 -14.22 12.29 4.09
CA ALA A 55 -13.17 12.42 5.09
C ALA A 55 -11.99 13.17 4.44
N VAL A 56 -11.78 14.42 4.88
CA VAL A 56 -10.79 15.30 4.25
C VAL A 56 -9.45 14.61 4.40
N TYR A 57 -8.80 14.34 3.27
CA TYR A 57 -7.50 13.69 3.26
C TYR A 57 -6.50 14.55 4.02
N ARG A 58 -5.84 14.00 5.03
CA ARG A 58 -4.94 14.74 5.95
C ARG A 58 -3.47 14.48 5.68
N GLY A 59 -3.14 13.95 4.50
CA GLY A 59 -1.76 13.69 4.11
C GLY A 59 -0.98 14.99 3.92
N ASN A 60 0.28 14.97 4.33
CA ASN A 60 1.23 16.04 4.07
C ASN A 60 2.10 15.69 2.86
N PRO A 61 2.63 16.67 2.12
CA PRO A 61 3.60 16.40 1.06
C PRO A 61 4.77 15.56 1.57
N VAL A 62 5.16 14.54 0.80
CA VAL A 62 6.28 13.67 1.17
C VAL A 62 7.59 14.42 1.11
N GLY A 63 8.56 14.02 1.94
CA GLY A 63 9.83 14.73 2.10
C GLY A 63 10.57 15.02 0.79
N GLN A 64 11.06 13.98 0.12
CA GLN A 64 11.83 14.11 -1.12
C GLN A 64 11.45 13.02 -2.12
N ILE A 65 11.21 13.41 -3.37
CA ILE A 65 11.03 12.51 -4.50
C ILE A 65 12.40 12.07 -5.02
N THR A 66 12.61 10.77 -5.17
CA THR A 66 13.87 10.17 -5.60
C THR A 66 13.84 9.69 -7.05
N ALA A 67 12.68 9.25 -7.54
CA ALA A 67 12.52 8.83 -8.92
C ALA A 67 11.11 9.13 -9.45
N LEU A 68 11.04 9.40 -10.75
CA LEU A 68 9.80 9.64 -11.49
C LEU A 68 9.91 8.93 -12.83
N ASN A 69 9.07 7.91 -13.04
CA ASN A 69 9.00 7.14 -14.27
C ASN A 69 7.59 7.24 -14.83
N VAL A 70 7.47 7.43 -16.15
CA VAL A 70 6.18 7.45 -16.84
C VAL A 70 6.17 6.28 -17.82
N GLU A 71 5.34 5.29 -17.52
CA GLU A 71 5.21 4.04 -18.28
C GLU A 71 3.96 4.13 -19.15
N ARG A 72 4.11 4.06 -20.48
CA ARG A 72 2.96 4.07 -21.41
C ARG A 72 2.27 2.71 -21.41
N ILE A 73 0.95 2.73 -21.38
CA ILE A 73 0.10 1.53 -21.48
C ILE A 73 -1.03 1.77 -22.48
N PRO A 74 -1.67 0.73 -23.03
CA PRO A 74 -2.86 0.92 -23.84
C PRO A 74 -3.94 1.67 -23.04
N GLY A 75 -4.41 2.81 -23.56
CA GLY A 75 -5.43 3.66 -22.94
C GLY A 75 -4.89 4.80 -22.05
N GLY A 76 -3.57 4.88 -21.82
CA GLY A 76 -2.99 5.95 -21.03
C GLY A 76 -1.53 5.78 -20.63
N ALA A 77 -1.18 6.29 -19.46
CA ALA A 77 0.14 6.12 -18.86
C ALA A 77 0.03 5.95 -17.34
N ILE A 78 0.96 5.20 -16.77
CA ILE A 78 1.15 5.09 -15.33
C ILE A 78 2.33 5.96 -14.93
N ILE A 79 2.08 6.92 -14.06
CA ILE A 79 3.11 7.72 -13.40
C ILE A 79 3.53 6.97 -12.15
N ARG A 80 4.73 6.38 -12.15
CA ARG A 80 5.35 5.74 -11.00
C ARG A 80 6.31 6.71 -10.32
N VAL A 81 6.12 6.92 -9.03
CA VAL A 81 6.92 7.84 -8.23
C VAL A 81 7.53 7.08 -7.07
N GLU A 82 8.84 7.24 -6.87
CA GLU A 82 9.51 6.83 -5.65
C GLU A 82 9.91 8.05 -4.84
N ALA A 83 9.71 7.96 -3.53
CA ALA A 83 10.04 9.04 -2.61
C ALA A 83 10.53 8.50 -1.27
N VAL A 84 11.17 9.38 -0.50
CA VAL A 84 11.58 9.16 0.88
C VAL A 84 10.83 10.16 1.75
N ALA A 85 10.02 9.63 2.67
CA ALA A 85 9.32 10.42 3.68
C ALA A 85 10.29 11.05 4.70
N ASP A 86 9.77 11.93 5.54
CA ASP A 86 10.59 12.55 6.59
C ASP A 86 10.83 11.60 7.77
N ARG A 87 9.81 10.84 8.15
CA ARG A 87 9.86 9.87 9.25
C ARG A 87 9.30 8.51 8.82
N GLN A 88 9.56 7.49 9.64
CA GLN A 88 9.10 6.14 9.39
C GLN A 88 7.58 5.98 9.46
N GLY A 89 7.11 4.93 8.79
CA GLY A 89 5.72 4.50 8.79
C GLY A 89 4.75 5.39 7.98
N PRO A 90 5.14 5.98 6.83
CA PRO A 90 4.16 6.68 6.01
C PRO A 90 3.06 5.72 5.54
N PHE A 91 1.81 6.16 5.57
CA PHE A 91 0.64 5.40 5.15
C PHE A 91 -0.36 6.28 4.40
N ASN A 92 -1.41 5.68 3.83
CA ASN A 92 -2.42 6.40 3.03
C ASN A 92 -1.79 7.32 1.97
N VAL A 93 -0.83 6.80 1.21
CA VAL A 93 -0.13 7.58 0.18
C VAL A 93 -1.09 7.90 -0.96
N ARG A 94 -1.11 9.16 -1.39
CA ARG A 94 -1.94 9.62 -2.52
C ARG A 94 -1.17 10.58 -3.40
N MET A 95 -1.39 10.46 -4.71
CA MET A 95 -1.07 11.53 -5.64
C MET A 95 -2.26 12.48 -5.69
N VAL A 96 -2.05 13.69 -5.19
CA VAL A 96 -3.07 14.74 -5.18
C VAL A 96 -2.87 15.60 -6.42
N PRO A 97 -3.80 15.62 -7.39
CA PRO A 97 -3.68 16.49 -8.55
C PRO A 97 -3.87 17.94 -8.15
N ALA A 98 -3.13 18.84 -8.79
CA ALA A 98 -3.27 20.28 -8.58
C ALA A 98 -4.60 20.82 -9.13
N THR A 99 -5.15 20.14 -10.13
CA THR A 99 -6.41 20.49 -10.78
C THR A 99 -7.45 19.39 -10.58
N PRO A 100 -8.74 19.74 -10.51
CA PRO A 100 -9.80 18.74 -10.61
C PRO A 100 -9.71 17.97 -11.93
N ALA A 101 -10.01 16.67 -11.87
CA ALA A 101 -10.11 15.79 -13.03
C ALA A 101 -8.84 15.61 -13.89
N ASP A 102 -7.64 15.72 -13.28
CA ASP A 102 -6.36 15.51 -13.98
C ASP A 102 -6.22 16.34 -15.26
N THR A 103 -6.69 17.59 -15.21
CA THR A 103 -6.67 18.48 -16.36
C THR A 103 -5.34 19.22 -16.44
N PRO A 104 -4.62 19.19 -17.59
CA PRO A 104 -3.36 19.90 -17.72
C PRO A 104 -3.57 21.42 -17.72
N GLN A 105 -2.81 22.12 -16.89
CA GLN A 105 -2.73 23.59 -16.92
C GLN A 105 -1.53 24.01 -17.74
N ASN A 106 -1.75 24.75 -18.82
CA ASN A 106 -0.69 25.21 -19.74
C ASN A 106 0.20 24.06 -20.25
N GLY A 107 -0.39 22.87 -20.44
CA GLY A 107 0.32 21.65 -20.84
C GLY A 107 1.04 20.91 -19.71
N VAL A 108 0.89 21.35 -18.45
CA VAL A 108 1.52 20.71 -17.29
C VAL A 108 0.49 19.93 -16.48
N LEU A 109 0.71 18.62 -16.31
CA LEU A 109 0.03 17.81 -15.30
C LEU A 109 0.82 17.85 -14.00
N ALA A 110 0.30 18.60 -13.02
CA ALA A 110 0.94 18.79 -11.74
C ALA A 110 0.29 17.93 -10.65
N TYR A 111 1.13 17.14 -9.96
CA TYR A 111 0.74 16.29 -8.84
C TYR A 111 1.57 16.61 -7.61
N THR A 112 0.96 16.55 -6.43
CA THR A 112 1.67 16.53 -5.15
C THR A 112 1.59 15.13 -4.57
N LEU A 113 2.74 14.52 -4.31
CA LEU A 113 2.77 13.24 -3.61
C LEU A 113 2.63 13.52 -2.11
N ALA A 114 1.56 13.01 -1.52
CA ALA A 114 1.25 13.20 -0.11
C ALA A 114 1.09 11.86 0.61
N ALA A 115 1.41 11.85 1.90
CA ALA A 115 1.26 10.70 2.77
C ALA A 115 0.87 11.14 4.19
N GLU A 116 0.14 10.28 4.89
CA GLU A 116 -0.12 10.44 6.31
C GLU A 116 1.03 9.83 7.11
N LEU A 117 1.39 10.47 8.23
CA LEU A 117 2.43 9.99 9.11
C LEU A 117 1.85 9.72 10.51
N PRO A 118 2.34 8.69 11.21
CA PRO A 118 1.99 8.46 12.61
C PRO A 118 2.37 9.68 13.45
N ARG A 119 1.58 9.95 14.51
CA ARG A 119 1.83 11.07 15.42
C ARG A 119 3.24 11.05 16.02
N ARG A 120 3.77 9.85 16.28
CA ARG A 120 5.11 9.62 16.79
C ARG A 120 5.76 8.52 15.97
N SER A 121 6.80 8.88 15.22
CA SER A 121 7.67 7.92 14.55
C SER A 121 9.10 8.47 14.51
N PRO A 122 10.11 7.61 14.64
CA PRO A 122 11.49 8.03 14.48
C PRO A 122 11.81 8.28 13.00
N VAL A 123 12.93 8.94 12.72
CA VAL A 123 13.39 9.17 11.34
C VAL A 123 13.88 7.87 10.72
N GLY A 124 14.72 7.11 11.42
CA GLY A 124 15.25 5.84 10.92
C GLY A 124 16.04 5.94 9.62
N THR A 125 16.25 4.80 8.94
CA THR A 125 17.01 4.73 7.70
C THR A 125 16.16 5.11 6.48
N PRO A 126 16.76 5.53 5.36
CA PRO A 126 16.00 5.81 4.12
C PRO A 126 15.12 4.64 3.66
N ALA A 127 15.58 3.39 3.82
CA ALA A 127 14.84 2.19 3.41
C ALA A 127 13.49 2.07 4.11
N THR A 128 13.43 2.40 5.40
CA THR A 128 12.20 2.37 6.21
C THR A 128 11.23 3.53 5.96
N ARG A 129 11.67 4.52 5.17
CA ARG A 129 10.91 5.72 4.80
C ARG A 129 10.54 5.74 3.31
N ARG A 130 10.91 4.68 2.57
CA ARG A 130 10.69 4.60 1.14
C ARG A 130 9.20 4.42 0.85
N ILE A 131 8.70 5.22 -0.07
CA ILE A 131 7.35 5.19 -0.59
C ILE A 131 7.44 4.94 -2.09
N VAL A 132 6.55 4.09 -2.58
CA VAL A 132 6.30 3.94 -4.02
C VAL A 132 4.82 4.16 -4.24
N ALA A 133 4.49 5.08 -5.13
CA ALA A 133 3.12 5.36 -5.55
C ALA A 133 3.01 5.26 -7.07
N ALA A 134 1.83 4.92 -7.54
CA ALA A 134 1.51 4.92 -8.95
C ALA A 134 0.15 5.59 -9.17
N HIS A 135 0.03 6.37 -10.23
CA HIS A 135 -1.23 6.99 -10.65
C HIS A 135 -1.44 6.76 -12.13
N TYR A 136 -2.66 6.37 -12.48
CA TYR A 136 -3.09 6.19 -13.86
C TYR A 136 -3.58 7.51 -14.43
N VAL A 137 -3.13 7.85 -15.62
CA VAL A 137 -3.59 9.00 -16.40
C VAL A 137 -4.11 8.50 -17.73
N ALA A 138 -5.34 8.89 -18.06
CA ALA A 138 -5.99 8.52 -19.32
C ALA A 138 -5.41 9.30 -20.52
N ASP A 139 -5.56 8.72 -21.72
CA ASP A 139 -5.07 9.33 -22.96
C ASP A 139 -5.61 10.74 -23.22
N ASP A 140 -6.87 11.02 -22.86
CA ASP A 140 -7.49 12.34 -23.02
C ASP A 140 -6.73 13.44 -22.26
N ALA A 141 -6.28 13.14 -21.04
CA ALA A 141 -5.46 14.05 -20.24
C ALA A 141 -4.03 14.17 -20.80
N LEU A 142 -3.48 13.07 -21.34
CA LEU A 142 -2.13 13.06 -21.92
C LEU A 142 -2.04 13.80 -23.26
N ALA A 143 -3.11 13.85 -24.05
CA ALA A 143 -3.12 14.49 -25.36
C ALA A 143 -2.68 15.97 -25.30
N GLY A 144 -3.18 16.69 -24.28
CA GLY A 144 -2.86 18.09 -24.02
C GLY A 144 -1.61 18.32 -23.16
N THR A 145 -0.89 17.27 -22.75
CA THR A 145 0.22 17.37 -21.80
C THR A 145 1.57 17.37 -22.50
N SER A 146 2.43 18.33 -22.15
CA SER A 146 3.83 18.44 -22.55
C SER A 146 4.80 18.14 -21.40
N GLU A 147 4.41 18.40 -20.15
CA GLU A 147 5.20 18.16 -18.95
C GLU A 147 4.35 17.50 -17.85
N ILE A 148 4.87 16.43 -17.24
CA ILE A 148 4.32 15.84 -16.02
C ILE A 148 5.23 16.25 -14.88
N ARG A 149 4.70 16.97 -13.89
CA ARG A 149 5.43 17.44 -12.71
C ARG A 149 4.87 16.80 -11.45
N VAL A 150 5.74 16.22 -10.64
CA VAL A 150 5.39 15.72 -9.31
C VAL A 150 6.21 16.46 -8.26
N SER A 151 5.53 17.03 -7.27
CA SER A 151 6.13 17.77 -6.14
C SER A 151 6.03 17.00 -4.83
N GLY A 152 7.12 17.05 -4.07
CA GLY A 152 7.18 16.77 -2.64
C GLY A 152 7.40 18.06 -1.85
N ALA A 153 7.72 17.93 -0.57
CA ALA A 153 7.95 19.04 0.34
C ALA A 153 9.24 19.80 0.02
N ARG A 154 10.32 19.10 -0.34
CA ARG A 154 11.64 19.70 -0.59
C ARG A 154 12.05 19.81 -2.05
N ASN A 155 11.41 19.03 -2.94
CA ASN A 155 11.78 19.00 -4.35
C ASN A 155 10.59 18.66 -5.24
N ALA A 156 10.77 18.85 -6.54
CA ALA A 156 9.88 18.37 -7.57
C ALA A 156 10.69 17.72 -8.68
N LEU A 157 10.15 16.68 -9.30
CA LEU A 157 10.68 16.08 -10.52
C LEU A 157 9.69 16.31 -11.66
N SER A 158 10.22 16.52 -12.86
CA SER A 158 9.43 16.72 -14.07
C SER A 158 9.91 15.79 -15.17
N SER A 159 8.98 15.21 -15.92
CA SER A 159 9.24 14.48 -17.15
C SER A 159 8.58 15.20 -18.32
N ARG A 160 9.33 15.37 -19.41
CA ARG A 160 8.88 16.06 -20.62
C ARG A 160 8.89 15.09 -21.79
N ARG A 161 7.98 15.32 -22.73
CA ARG A 161 7.90 14.59 -24.01
C ARG A 161 8.73 15.26 -25.09
#